data_AF-A2DX47-F1
#
_entry.id   AF-A2DX47-F1
#
_cell.length_a   1.000
_cell.length_b   1.000
_cell.length_c   1.000
_cell.angle_alpha   90.00
_cell.angle_beta   90.00
_cell.angle_gamma   90.00
#
_symmetry.space_group_name_H-M   'P 1'
#
loop_
_entity.id
_entity.type
_entity.pdbx_description
1 polymer ?
#
loop_
_entity_poly.entity_id
_entity_poly.type
_entity_poly.pdbx_seq_one_letter_code
_entity_poly.pdbx_strand_id
1 'polypeptide(L)'
;MTEEDNVLRIIEADDLEEFLDLEDLDTVILSCPEDSNLNYFQYAVINNSIKIVTYLVQEYPDLFLFLDENGNTCVHLCVIDESCNIQLLQFFIDKFKVGILASKNFEGLQPLHYAVIHECYNGTKNMLELLRENGMEDLITNKDNIYLTSPEDFIKTDDELRNLFKFEDPKTKQIRILRTSLRDMENNFHAEKEKLEKENQNLQQQIGEKTNEIATINQNITKIQREKENNENKLKQEIDEIKQENSRLLEANRRLETERNFLMNENQELRAEINSGCCNSSSKQSKQGPLSYHLIEDQNSCKTQKSKSKKRNGSYTAIPDTENPQNNNEEDGCSCCRIN
;
A
#
# COMPACT_ATOMS: atom_id res chain seq x y z
N MET A 1 -40.27 -27.24 -5.20
CA MET A 1 -39.40 -26.12 -4.84
C MET A 1 -38.29 -26.14 -5.86
N THR A 2 -38.40 -25.28 -6.86
CA THR A 2 -37.30 -25.00 -7.79
C THR A 2 -36.16 -24.36 -7.00
N GLU A 3 -34.99 -24.27 -7.63
CA GLU A 3 -33.86 -23.53 -7.06
C GLU A 3 -34.25 -22.06 -6.82
N GLU A 4 -35.03 -21.48 -7.73
CA GLU A 4 -35.57 -20.12 -7.60
C GLU A 4 -36.51 -19.96 -6.40
N ASP A 5 -37.44 -20.90 -6.19
CA ASP A 5 -38.33 -20.91 -5.02
C ASP A 5 -37.52 -20.91 -3.71
N ASN A 6 -36.35 -21.57 -3.72
CA ASN A 6 -35.48 -21.62 -2.56
C ASN A 6 -34.83 -20.26 -2.29
N VAL A 7 -34.28 -19.60 -3.33
CA VAL A 7 -33.66 -18.27 -3.19
C VAL A 7 -34.68 -17.24 -2.71
N LEU A 8 -35.89 -17.24 -3.28
CA LEU A 8 -36.96 -16.32 -2.88
C LEU A 8 -37.35 -16.54 -1.42
N ARG A 9 -37.52 -17.79 -0.96
CA ARG A 9 -37.80 -18.11 0.44
C ARG A 9 -36.71 -17.58 1.38
N ILE A 10 -35.43 -17.74 1.01
CA ILE A 10 -34.30 -17.25 1.80
C ILE A 10 -34.34 -15.73 1.94
N ILE A 11 -34.63 -15.04 0.82
CA ILE A 11 -34.78 -13.59 0.79
C ILE A 11 -35.94 -13.15 1.68
N GLU A 12 -37.13 -13.75 1.52
CA GLU A 12 -38.31 -13.45 2.34
C GLU A 12 -38.07 -13.67 3.84
N ALA A 13 -37.23 -14.65 4.20
CA ALA A 13 -36.84 -14.92 5.58
C ALA A 13 -35.76 -13.96 6.13
N ASP A 14 -35.13 -13.15 5.28
CA ASP A 14 -33.93 -12.34 5.58
C ASP A 14 -32.81 -13.17 6.23
N ASP A 15 -32.64 -14.41 5.75
CA ASP A 15 -31.64 -15.36 6.24
C ASP A 15 -30.33 -15.19 5.47
N LEU A 16 -29.51 -14.24 5.94
CA LEU A 16 -28.21 -13.95 5.33
C LEU A 16 -27.25 -15.15 5.37
N GLU A 17 -27.31 -16.00 6.39
CA GLU A 17 -26.41 -17.16 6.48
C GLU A 17 -26.75 -18.17 5.38
N GLU A 18 -28.03 -18.52 5.24
CA GLU A 18 -28.50 -19.42 4.18
C GLU A 18 -28.30 -18.80 2.78
N PHE A 19 -28.41 -17.47 2.66
CA PHE A 19 -28.15 -16.75 1.40
C PHE A 19 -26.68 -16.83 0.96
N LEU A 20 -25.73 -16.72 1.90
CA LEU A 20 -24.30 -16.81 1.60
C LEU A 20 -23.85 -18.23 1.26
N ASP A 21 -24.61 -19.24 1.70
CA ASP A 21 -24.35 -20.66 1.42
C ASP A 21 -24.90 -21.12 0.06
N LEU A 22 -25.54 -20.23 -0.72
CA LEU A 22 -26.03 -20.55 -2.07
C LEU A 22 -24.88 -20.92 -3.01
N GLU A 23 -25.07 -21.99 -3.79
CA GLU A 23 -24.16 -22.36 -4.86
C GLU A 23 -24.19 -21.29 -5.96
N ASP A 24 -23.02 -20.89 -6.47
CA ASP A 24 -22.86 -19.85 -7.49
C ASP A 24 -23.59 -18.52 -7.19
N LEU A 25 -23.45 -18.02 -5.95
CA LEU A 25 -24.05 -16.76 -5.48
C LEU A 25 -23.91 -15.57 -6.46
N ASP A 26 -22.75 -15.40 -7.09
CA ASP A 26 -22.52 -14.33 -8.10
C ASP A 26 -23.50 -14.42 -9.27
N THR A 27 -23.81 -15.64 -9.71
CA THR A 27 -24.78 -15.90 -10.77
C THR A 27 -26.18 -15.59 -10.30
N VAL A 28 -26.52 -15.99 -9.07
CA VAL A 28 -27.82 -15.71 -8.45
C VAL A 28 -28.04 -14.20 -8.31
N ILE A 29 -27.03 -13.44 -7.89
CA ILE A 29 -27.14 -11.99 -7.70
C ILE A 29 -27.45 -11.25 -9.02
N LEU A 30 -26.90 -11.74 -10.13
CA LEU A 30 -27.06 -11.14 -11.46
C LEU A 30 -28.25 -11.70 -12.25
N SER A 31 -28.93 -12.73 -11.74
CA SER A 31 -30.08 -13.33 -12.40
C SER A 31 -31.40 -12.71 -11.94
N CYS A 32 -32.48 -13.08 -12.64
CA CYS A 32 -33.85 -12.71 -12.32
C CYS A 32 -34.66 -14.00 -12.24
N PRO A 33 -35.61 -14.14 -11.30
CA PRO A 33 -36.54 -15.28 -11.27
C PRO A 33 -37.29 -15.42 -12.60
N GLU A 34 -37.61 -16.65 -12.99
CA GLU A 34 -38.47 -16.89 -14.15
C GLU A 34 -39.80 -16.14 -13.98
N ASP A 35 -40.26 -15.50 -15.06
CA ASP A 35 -41.48 -14.68 -15.11
C ASP A 35 -41.51 -13.44 -14.21
N SER A 36 -40.37 -13.04 -13.62
CA SER A 36 -40.25 -11.76 -12.91
C SER A 36 -39.47 -10.71 -13.70
N ASN A 37 -39.96 -9.47 -13.68
CA ASN A 37 -39.26 -8.30 -14.20
C ASN A 37 -38.28 -7.70 -13.18
N LEU A 38 -38.07 -8.37 -12.04
CA LEU A 38 -37.23 -7.91 -10.93
C LEU A 38 -36.07 -8.87 -10.69
N ASN A 39 -34.89 -8.33 -10.38
CA ASN A 39 -33.77 -9.14 -9.92
C ASN A 39 -33.90 -9.47 -8.41
N TYR A 40 -33.10 -10.41 -7.93
CA TYR A 40 -33.14 -10.85 -6.53
C TYR A 40 -32.81 -9.73 -5.53
N PHE A 41 -31.98 -8.76 -5.90
CA PHE A 41 -31.74 -7.56 -5.09
C PHE A 41 -33.03 -6.74 -4.92
N GLN A 42 -33.77 -6.48 -6.00
CA GLN A 42 -35.03 -5.75 -5.97
C GLN A 42 -36.10 -6.51 -5.18
N TYR A 43 -36.14 -7.85 -5.27
CA TYR A 43 -36.99 -8.67 -4.39
C TYR A 43 -36.64 -8.51 -2.91
N ALA A 44 -35.35 -8.51 -2.56
CA ALA A 44 -34.92 -8.29 -1.19
C ALA A 44 -35.31 -6.91 -0.67
N VAL A 45 -35.29 -5.90 -1.54
CA VAL A 45 -35.76 -4.55 -1.22
C VAL A 45 -37.27 -4.51 -0.94
N ILE A 46 -38.07 -5.15 -1.79
CA ILE A 46 -39.53 -5.20 -1.62
C ILE A 46 -39.92 -5.96 -0.35
N ASN A 47 -39.24 -7.07 -0.06
CA ASN A 47 -39.49 -7.88 1.14
C ASN A 47 -38.88 -7.30 2.42
N ASN A 48 -38.21 -6.16 2.33
CA ASN A 48 -37.53 -5.53 3.45
C ASN A 48 -36.50 -6.45 4.13
N SER A 49 -35.76 -7.22 3.34
CA SER A 49 -34.70 -8.13 3.79
C SER A 49 -33.42 -7.34 4.07
N ILE A 50 -33.41 -6.60 5.18
CA ILE A 50 -32.39 -5.59 5.49
C ILE A 50 -30.98 -6.19 5.53
N LYS A 51 -30.80 -7.39 6.10
CA LYS A 51 -29.45 -7.99 6.20
C LYS A 51 -28.92 -8.33 4.81
N ILE A 52 -29.76 -8.96 3.99
CA ILE A 52 -29.39 -9.34 2.62
C ILE A 52 -29.14 -8.09 1.77
N VAL A 53 -30.01 -7.07 1.83
CA VAL A 53 -29.81 -5.82 1.10
C VAL A 53 -28.52 -5.10 1.54
N THR A 54 -28.27 -5.05 2.85
CA THR A 54 -27.06 -4.43 3.40
C THR A 54 -25.80 -5.11 2.89
N TYR A 55 -25.77 -6.45 2.92
CA TYR A 55 -24.68 -7.24 2.37
C TYR A 55 -24.49 -6.98 0.87
N LEU A 56 -25.56 -7.09 0.08
CA LEU A 56 -25.51 -6.91 -1.37
C LEU A 56 -24.99 -5.52 -1.77
N VAL A 57 -25.37 -4.46 -1.07
CA VAL A 57 -24.89 -3.09 -1.35
C VAL A 57 -23.45 -2.86 -0.88
N GLN A 58 -22.97 -3.61 0.11
CA GLN A 58 -21.58 -3.54 0.56
C GLN A 58 -20.64 -4.23 -0.42
N GLU A 59 -21.00 -5.42 -0.88
CA GLU A 59 -20.16 -6.23 -1.77
C GLU A 59 -20.34 -5.84 -3.25
N TYR A 60 -21.56 -5.48 -3.65
CA TYR A 60 -21.94 -5.15 -5.03
C TYR A 60 -22.57 -3.75 -5.09
N PRO A 61 -21.76 -2.69 -4.91
CA PRO A 61 -22.25 -1.33 -4.76
C PRO A 61 -22.95 -0.79 -6.00
N ASP A 62 -22.89 -1.46 -7.16
CA ASP A 62 -23.60 -1.05 -8.38
C ASP A 62 -25.04 -1.56 -8.44
N LEU A 63 -25.45 -2.50 -7.57
CA LEU A 63 -26.79 -3.10 -7.63
C LEU A 63 -27.93 -2.07 -7.44
N PHE A 64 -27.68 -1.00 -6.68
CA PHE A 64 -28.68 0.06 -6.48
C PHE A 64 -29.02 0.85 -7.75
N LEU A 65 -28.17 0.78 -8.79
CA LEU A 65 -28.40 1.46 -10.06
C LEU A 65 -29.39 0.70 -10.95
N PHE A 66 -29.70 -0.55 -10.63
CA PHE A 66 -30.70 -1.32 -11.39
C PHE A 66 -32.08 -0.70 -11.20
N LEU A 67 -32.75 -0.48 -12.33
CA LEU A 67 -34.11 0.00 -12.41
C LEU A 67 -35.02 -1.16 -12.82
N ASP A 68 -36.27 -1.15 -12.35
CA ASP A 68 -37.28 -2.04 -12.91
C ASP A 68 -37.75 -1.57 -14.30
N GLU A 69 -38.72 -2.27 -14.89
CA GLU A 69 -39.29 -1.92 -16.20
C GLU A 69 -39.95 -0.53 -16.26
N ASN A 70 -40.36 0.02 -15.12
CA ASN A 70 -40.97 1.34 -14.99
C ASN A 70 -39.94 2.43 -14.64
N GLY A 71 -38.66 2.07 -14.56
CA GLY A 71 -37.60 2.99 -14.17
C GLY A 71 -37.55 3.23 -12.66
N ASN A 72 -38.20 2.39 -11.85
CA ASN A 72 -38.21 2.53 -10.40
C ASN A 72 -36.84 2.17 -9.83
N THR A 73 -36.32 3.07 -8.98
CA THR A 73 -35.12 2.81 -8.17
C THR A 73 -35.47 1.95 -6.95
N CYS A 74 -34.48 1.41 -6.25
CA CYS A 74 -34.71 0.66 -5.01
C CYS A 74 -35.56 1.43 -3.98
N VAL A 75 -35.43 2.76 -3.91
CA VAL A 75 -36.21 3.60 -2.97
C VAL A 75 -37.69 3.69 -3.37
N HIS A 76 -38.03 3.62 -4.67
CA HIS A 76 -39.42 3.49 -5.11
C HIS A 76 -39.98 2.13 -4.67
N LEU A 77 -39.19 1.06 -4.81
CA LEU A 77 -39.60 -0.29 -4.47
C LEU A 77 -39.77 -0.49 -2.95
N CYS A 78 -39.03 0.24 -2.11
CA CYS A 78 -39.19 0.20 -0.65
C CYS A 78 -40.58 0.61 -0.14
N VAL A 79 -41.34 1.38 -0.91
CA VAL A 79 -42.55 2.06 -0.45
C VAL A 79 -43.81 1.55 -1.12
N ILE A 80 -43.76 0.36 -1.72
CA ILE A 80 -44.90 -0.24 -2.44
C ILE A 80 -45.83 -1.04 -1.53
N ASP A 81 -45.32 -1.53 -0.40
CA ASP A 81 -46.07 -2.38 0.53
C ASP A 81 -46.01 -1.81 1.95
N GLU A 82 -47.01 -2.13 2.76
CA GLU A 82 -47.14 -1.69 4.15
C GLU A 82 -46.03 -2.25 5.06
N SER A 83 -45.29 -3.26 4.61
CA SER A 83 -44.07 -3.75 5.27
C SER A 83 -42.88 -2.78 5.16
N CYS A 84 -43.04 -1.63 4.49
CA CYS A 84 -42.03 -0.59 4.37
C CYS A 84 -41.39 -0.25 5.71
N ASN A 85 -40.07 -0.47 5.81
CA ASN A 85 -39.30 -0.18 7.01
C ASN A 85 -38.40 1.03 6.80
N ILE A 86 -38.54 2.00 7.72
CA ILE A 86 -37.74 3.22 7.72
C ILE A 86 -36.22 2.95 7.78
N GLN A 87 -35.79 1.84 8.41
CA GLN A 87 -34.38 1.48 8.52
C GLN A 87 -33.75 1.19 7.16
N LEU A 88 -34.48 0.55 6.25
CA LEU A 88 -34.00 0.26 4.90
C LEU A 88 -33.88 1.54 4.06
N LEU A 89 -34.85 2.44 4.18
CA LEU A 89 -34.80 3.76 3.55
C LEU A 89 -33.63 4.59 4.11
N GLN A 90 -33.42 4.58 5.43
CA GLN A 90 -32.31 5.28 6.07
C GLN A 90 -30.96 4.72 5.61
N PHE A 91 -30.84 3.39 5.51
CA PHE A 91 -29.65 2.73 4.97
C PHE A 91 -29.31 3.25 3.56
N PHE A 92 -30.30 3.37 2.68
CA PHE A 92 -30.08 3.92 1.34
C PHE A 92 -29.69 5.40 1.34
N ILE A 93 -30.27 6.22 2.22
CA ILE A 93 -29.87 7.63 2.38
C ILE A 93 -28.43 7.73 2.88
N ASP A 94 -28.07 6.94 3.88
CA ASP A 94 -26.72 6.96 4.46
C ASP A 94 -25.68 6.52 3.42
N LYS A 95 -26.01 5.52 2.59
CA LYS A 95 -25.11 5.01 1.56
C LYS A 95 -25.03 5.91 0.31
N PHE A 96 -26.15 6.43 -0.16
CA PHE A 96 -26.27 7.08 -1.47
C PHE A 96 -26.62 8.57 -1.41
N LYS A 97 -26.67 9.14 -0.20
CA LYS A 97 -27.07 10.51 0.11
C LYS A 97 -28.56 10.76 -0.11
N VAL A 98 -29.04 11.84 0.50
CA VAL A 98 -30.47 12.21 0.49
C VAL A 98 -31.04 12.46 -0.91
N GLY A 99 -30.21 12.78 -1.91
CA GLY A 99 -30.66 13.05 -3.28
C GLY A 99 -31.45 11.90 -3.91
N ILE A 100 -31.28 10.66 -3.42
CA ILE A 100 -32.01 9.49 -3.90
C ILE A 100 -33.53 9.60 -3.69
N LEU A 101 -34.00 10.33 -2.67
CA LEU A 101 -35.44 10.54 -2.44
C LEU A 101 -36.09 11.48 -3.47
N ALA A 102 -35.28 12.23 -4.21
CA ALA A 102 -35.74 13.10 -5.30
C ALA A 102 -35.72 12.40 -6.67
N SER A 103 -35.22 11.16 -6.74
CA SER A 103 -35.13 10.37 -7.98
C SER A 103 -36.51 10.23 -8.63
N LYS A 104 -36.54 10.24 -9.96
CA LYS A 104 -37.76 10.11 -10.74
C LYS A 104 -37.70 8.84 -11.59
N ASN A 105 -38.78 8.05 -11.60
CA ASN A 105 -38.94 6.93 -12.51
C ASN A 105 -39.31 7.41 -13.94
N PHE A 106 -39.61 6.50 -14.87
CA PHE A 106 -39.92 6.87 -16.26
C PHE A 106 -41.22 7.69 -16.41
N GLU A 107 -42.11 7.64 -15.42
CA GLU A 107 -43.34 8.45 -15.34
C GLU A 107 -43.12 9.81 -14.67
N GLY A 108 -41.88 10.12 -14.27
CA GLY A 108 -41.55 11.33 -13.53
C GLY A 108 -41.98 11.29 -12.06
N LEU A 109 -42.43 10.14 -11.55
CA LEU A 109 -42.83 9.96 -10.17
C LEU A 109 -41.61 9.82 -9.28
N GLN A 110 -41.68 10.44 -8.10
CA GLN A 110 -40.69 10.27 -7.03
C GLN A 110 -41.19 9.20 -6.05
N PRO A 111 -40.33 8.62 -5.18
CA PRO A 111 -40.75 7.59 -4.25
C PRO A 111 -41.96 7.99 -3.39
N LEU A 112 -42.05 9.24 -2.93
CA LEU A 112 -43.23 9.72 -2.19
C LEU A 112 -44.52 9.69 -3.03
N HIS A 113 -44.46 10.05 -4.32
CA HIS A 113 -45.63 9.94 -5.21
C HIS A 113 -46.04 8.47 -5.36
N TYR A 114 -45.06 7.59 -5.50
CA TYR A 114 -45.27 6.16 -5.66
C TYR A 114 -45.94 5.56 -4.41
N ALA A 115 -45.45 5.90 -3.22
CA ALA A 115 -46.06 5.48 -1.95
C ALA A 115 -47.54 5.90 -1.83
N VAL A 116 -47.85 7.14 -2.25
CA VAL A 116 -49.21 7.68 -2.22
C VAL A 116 -50.13 6.98 -3.24
N ILE A 117 -49.65 6.75 -4.46
CA ILE A 117 -50.43 6.10 -5.52
C ILE A 117 -50.77 4.65 -5.15
N HIS A 118 -49.86 3.95 -4.48
CA HIS A 118 -50.07 2.60 -3.97
C HIS A 118 -50.80 2.57 -2.62
N GLU A 119 -51.25 3.71 -2.12
CA GLU A 119 -51.94 3.85 -0.82
C GLU A 119 -51.13 3.28 0.36
N CYS A 120 -49.80 3.22 0.23
CA CYS A 120 -48.90 2.71 1.26
C CYS A 120 -48.71 3.76 2.36
N TYR A 121 -49.44 3.58 3.46
CA TYR A 121 -49.46 4.49 4.59
C TYR A 121 -48.09 4.57 5.27
N ASN A 122 -47.49 3.42 5.59
CA ASN A 122 -46.18 3.37 6.24
C ASN A 122 -45.08 3.95 5.34
N GLY A 123 -45.10 3.64 4.04
CA GLY A 123 -44.19 4.22 3.07
C GLY A 123 -44.32 5.73 2.98
N THR A 124 -45.55 6.24 2.90
CA THR A 124 -45.84 7.69 2.88
C THR A 124 -45.35 8.36 4.15
N LYS A 125 -45.67 7.79 5.33
CA LYS A 125 -45.23 8.30 6.63
C LYS A 125 -43.71 8.35 6.76
N ASN A 126 -43.03 7.23 6.48
CA ASN A 126 -41.57 7.13 6.56
C ASN A 126 -40.91 8.11 5.58
N MET A 127 -41.41 8.22 4.36
CA MET A 127 -40.90 9.19 3.38
C MET A 127 -41.10 10.63 3.85
N LEU A 128 -42.24 10.98 4.45
CA LEU A 128 -42.46 12.32 5.00
C LEU A 128 -41.52 12.64 6.16
N GLU A 129 -41.29 11.67 7.06
CA GLU A 129 -40.32 11.80 8.15
C GLU A 129 -38.91 12.05 7.60
N LEU A 130 -38.46 11.25 6.63
CA LEU A 130 -37.13 11.38 6.03
C LEU A 130 -36.96 12.67 5.21
N LEU A 131 -37.94 13.04 4.40
CA LEU A 131 -37.94 14.28 3.63
C LEU A 131 -37.89 15.50 4.56
N ARG A 132 -38.67 15.44 5.66
CA ARG A 132 -38.61 16.41 6.73
C ARG A 132 -37.20 16.44 7.30
N GLU A 133 -36.71 15.39 7.93
CA GLU A 133 -35.39 15.35 8.57
C GLU A 133 -34.26 15.93 7.71
N ASN A 134 -34.33 15.75 6.39
CA ASN A 134 -33.32 16.22 5.45
C ASN A 134 -33.64 17.56 4.75
N GLY A 135 -34.73 18.25 5.08
CA GLY A 135 -35.02 19.59 4.54
C GLY A 135 -35.55 19.63 3.12
N MET A 136 -36.15 18.54 2.65
CA MET A 136 -36.64 18.36 1.28
C MET A 136 -38.17 18.42 1.18
N GLU A 137 -38.82 19.28 1.98
CA GLU A 137 -40.28 19.40 1.96
C GLU A 137 -40.85 19.91 0.64
N ASP A 138 -40.02 20.57 -0.16
CA ASP A 138 -40.39 21.06 -1.49
C ASP A 138 -40.76 19.90 -2.44
N LEU A 139 -40.32 18.67 -2.15
CA LEU A 139 -40.70 17.47 -2.90
C LEU A 139 -42.12 16.99 -2.60
N ILE A 140 -42.74 17.44 -1.50
CA ILE A 140 -44.09 17.01 -1.08
C ILE A 140 -45.16 17.70 -1.92
N THR A 141 -44.95 18.98 -2.24
CA THR A 141 -45.89 19.80 -3.03
C THR A 141 -45.65 19.68 -4.53
N ASN A 142 -44.68 18.85 -4.94
CA ASN A 142 -44.32 18.64 -6.32
C ASN A 142 -45.52 18.09 -7.11
N LYS A 143 -45.81 18.70 -8.26
CA LYS A 143 -46.84 18.28 -9.22
C LYS A 143 -46.25 17.90 -10.57
N ASP A 144 -44.93 17.91 -10.69
CA ASP A 144 -44.21 17.64 -11.93
C ASP A 144 -44.09 16.13 -12.17
N ASN A 145 -45.24 15.49 -12.33
CA ASN A 145 -45.43 14.10 -12.76
C ASN A 145 -46.59 14.02 -13.77
N ILE A 146 -46.67 12.91 -14.52
CA ILE A 146 -47.66 12.75 -15.60
C ILE A 146 -49.12 12.73 -15.13
N TYR A 147 -49.36 12.44 -13.84
CA TYR A 147 -50.70 12.39 -13.25
C TYR A 147 -51.14 13.75 -12.67
N LEU A 148 -50.23 14.73 -12.58
CA LEU A 148 -50.44 16.02 -11.90
C LEU A 148 -50.95 15.88 -10.45
N THR A 149 -50.73 14.71 -9.85
CA THR A 149 -51.14 14.39 -8.48
C THR A 149 -50.06 14.87 -7.53
N SER A 150 -50.44 15.70 -6.55
CA SER A 150 -49.51 16.06 -5.48
C SER A 150 -49.69 15.10 -4.30
N PRO A 151 -48.60 14.57 -3.72
CA PRO A 151 -48.64 13.87 -2.44
C PRO A 151 -49.35 14.69 -1.35
N GLU A 152 -49.23 16.02 -1.41
CA GLU A 152 -49.92 16.95 -0.51
C GLU A 152 -51.45 16.74 -0.46
N ASP A 153 -52.07 16.46 -1.60
CA ASP A 153 -53.52 16.31 -1.69
C ASP A 153 -54.00 15.05 -0.96
N PHE A 154 -53.25 13.94 -1.06
CA PHE A 154 -53.49 12.71 -0.30
C PHE A 154 -53.26 12.93 1.20
N ILE A 155 -52.13 13.53 1.56
CA ILE A 155 -51.74 13.79 2.96
C ILE A 155 -52.79 14.62 3.71
N LYS A 156 -53.48 15.54 3.02
CA LYS A 156 -54.56 16.35 3.62
C LYS A 156 -55.81 15.54 3.97
N THR A 157 -56.03 14.40 3.33
CA THR A 157 -57.20 13.54 3.58
C THR A 157 -57.07 12.73 4.87
N ASP A 158 -55.83 12.50 5.34
CA ASP A 158 -55.54 11.76 6.57
C ASP A 158 -55.09 12.69 7.71
N ASP A 159 -55.71 12.57 8.88
CA ASP A 159 -55.45 13.48 10.02
C ASP A 159 -54.05 13.28 10.63
N GLU A 160 -53.51 12.06 10.64
CA GLU A 160 -52.19 11.74 11.19
C GLU A 160 -51.09 12.22 10.23
N LEU A 161 -51.19 11.91 8.93
CA LEU A 161 -50.28 12.41 7.92
C LEU A 161 -50.34 13.94 7.82
N ARG A 162 -51.53 14.54 7.95
CA ARG A 162 -51.67 16.01 7.99
C ARG A 162 -50.97 16.62 9.20
N ASN A 163 -51.07 15.99 10.37
CA ASN A 163 -50.36 16.45 11.56
C ASN A 163 -48.84 16.31 11.40
N LEU A 164 -48.39 15.22 10.77
CA LEU A 164 -47.01 15.02 10.37
C LEU A 164 -46.57 15.99 9.27
N PHE A 165 -47.48 16.54 8.48
CA PHE A 165 -47.21 17.51 7.42
C PHE A 165 -47.27 18.97 7.88
N LYS A 166 -47.80 19.27 9.08
CA LYS A 166 -47.88 20.64 9.59
C LYS A 166 -46.51 21.32 9.48
N PHE A 167 -46.47 22.39 8.69
CA PHE A 167 -45.28 23.18 8.43
C PHE A 167 -44.64 23.58 9.76
N GLU A 168 -43.41 23.11 9.94
CA GLU A 168 -42.57 23.58 11.02
C GLU A 168 -42.37 25.09 10.89
N ASP A 169 -42.39 25.81 12.02
CA ASP A 169 -41.98 27.21 12.04
C ASP A 169 -40.61 27.35 11.35
N PRO A 170 -40.38 28.40 10.53
CA PRO A 170 -39.13 28.57 9.80
C PRO A 170 -37.87 28.42 10.67
N LYS A 171 -37.94 28.79 11.96
CA LYS A 171 -36.82 28.57 12.90
C LYS A 171 -36.59 27.10 13.19
N THR A 172 -37.64 26.30 13.36
CA THR A 172 -37.54 24.86 13.59
C THR A 172 -36.94 24.17 12.35
N LYS A 173 -37.39 24.53 11.15
CA LYS A 173 -36.80 24.06 9.88
C LYS A 173 -35.30 24.40 9.81
N GLN A 174 -34.94 25.65 10.13
CA GLN A 174 -33.54 26.08 10.13
C GLN A 174 -32.68 25.33 11.16
N ILE A 175 -33.20 25.11 12.38
CA ILE A 175 -32.51 24.33 13.42
C ILE A 175 -32.25 22.90 12.94
N ARG A 176 -33.23 22.29 12.27
CA ARG A 176 -33.12 20.93 11.77
C ARG A 176 -32.07 20.80 10.66
N ILE A 177 -32.09 21.71 9.67
CA ILE A 177 -31.05 21.78 8.62
C ILE A 177 -29.65 21.93 9.24
N LEU A 178 -29.51 22.82 10.24
CA LEU A 178 -28.24 23.00 10.95
C LEU A 178 -27.80 21.74 11.68
N ARG A 179 -28.73 20.97 12.27
CA ARG A 179 -28.42 19.69 12.93
C ARG A 179 -27.96 18.63 11.94
N THR A 180 -28.61 18.51 10.79
CA THR A 180 -28.20 17.56 9.74
C THR A 180 -26.82 17.91 9.20
N SER A 181 -26.57 19.19 8.90
CA SER A 181 -25.25 19.67 8.49
C SER A 181 -24.17 19.42 9.55
N LEU A 182 -24.50 19.57 10.83
CA LEU A 182 -23.58 19.25 11.94
C LEU A 182 -23.24 17.76 11.97
N ARG A 183 -24.24 16.89 11.83
CA ARG A 183 -24.06 15.43 11.79
C ARG A 183 -23.18 14.99 10.63
N ASP A 184 -23.37 15.58 9.44
CA ASP A 184 -22.53 15.29 8.27
C ASP A 184 -21.06 15.70 8.51
N MET A 185 -20.84 16.86 9.13
CA MET A 185 -19.50 17.29 9.53
C MET A 185 -18.87 16.33 10.56
N GLU A 186 -19.62 15.90 11.57
CA GLU A 186 -19.14 14.93 12.57
C GLU A 186 -18.75 13.60 11.93
N ASN A 187 -19.55 13.08 11.00
CA ASN A 187 -19.28 11.86 10.25
C ASN A 187 -18.01 12.00 9.40
N ASN A 188 -17.85 13.12 8.69
CA ASN A 188 -16.65 13.41 7.91
C ASN A 188 -15.40 13.48 8.80
N PHE A 189 -15.48 14.14 9.95
CA PHE A 189 -14.37 14.18 10.91
C PHE A 189 -14.04 12.79 11.48
N HIS A 190 -15.03 11.94 11.74
CA HIS A 190 -14.80 10.56 12.16
C HIS A 190 -14.10 9.73 11.09
N ALA A 191 -14.55 9.82 9.83
CA ALA A 191 -13.94 9.11 8.71
C ALA A 191 -12.48 9.56 8.48
N GLU A 192 -12.20 10.86 8.56
CA GLU A 192 -10.84 11.40 8.45
C GLU A 192 -9.96 10.95 9.61
N LYS A 193 -10.50 10.95 10.84
CA LYS A 193 -9.78 10.44 12.02
C LYS A 193 -9.42 8.96 11.86
N GLU A 194 -10.36 8.11 11.42
CA GLU A 194 -10.11 6.68 11.22
C GLU A 194 -9.03 6.45 10.14
N LYS A 195 -9.07 7.23 9.06
CA LYS A 195 -8.03 7.19 8.00
C LYS A 195 -6.65 7.53 8.57
N LEU A 196 -6.54 8.59 9.37
CA LEU A 196 -5.28 9.00 10.00
C LEU A 196 -4.78 7.97 11.02
N GLU A 197 -5.68 7.31 11.76
CA GLU A 197 -5.32 6.25 12.70
C GLU A 197 -4.72 5.02 11.98
N LYS A 198 -5.31 4.61 10.84
CA LYS A 198 -4.77 3.53 9.99
C LYS A 198 -3.39 3.90 9.42
N GLU A 199 -3.21 5.13 8.95
CA GLU A 199 -1.92 5.61 8.44
C GLU A 199 -0.84 5.60 9.54
N ASN A 200 -1.19 6.05 10.75
CA ASN A 200 -0.27 6.04 11.89
C ASN A 200 0.13 4.62 12.30
N GLN A 201 -0.80 3.66 12.31
CA GLN A 201 -0.49 2.26 12.57
C GLN A 201 0.48 1.67 11.53
N ASN A 202 0.26 1.96 10.24
CA ASN A 202 1.18 1.54 9.18
C ASN A 202 2.59 2.14 9.36
N LEU A 203 2.68 3.43 9.68
CA LEU A 203 3.97 4.09 9.95
C LEU A 203 4.68 3.47 11.16
N GLN A 204 3.95 3.12 12.23
CA GLN A 204 4.51 2.43 13.39
C GLN A 204 5.07 1.04 13.04
N GLN A 205 4.37 0.29 12.19
CA GLN A 205 4.86 -1.00 11.69
C GLN A 205 6.18 -0.82 10.92
N GLN A 206 6.24 0.13 10.00
CA GLN A 206 7.46 0.43 9.22
C GLN A 206 8.62 0.85 10.11
N ILE A 207 8.37 1.67 11.14
CA ILE A 207 9.39 2.03 12.14
C ILE A 207 9.89 0.78 12.87
N GLY A 208 9.00 -0.15 13.24
CA GLY A 208 9.34 -1.43 13.86
C GLY A 208 10.26 -2.28 12.96
N GLU A 209 9.91 -2.43 11.69
CA GLU A 209 10.71 -3.15 10.70
C GLU A 209 12.12 -2.54 10.53
N LYS A 210 12.19 -1.22 10.40
CA LYS A 210 13.48 -0.50 10.28
C LYS A 210 14.32 -0.60 11.54
N THR A 211 13.68 -0.62 12.72
CA THR A 211 14.37 -0.83 14.00
C THR A 211 15.02 -2.22 14.07
N ASN A 212 14.33 -3.26 13.58
CA ASN A 212 14.87 -4.62 13.50
C ASN A 212 16.02 -4.75 12.48
N GLU A 213 15.92 -4.03 11.36
CA GLU A 213 17.00 -3.96 10.35
C GLU A 213 18.26 -3.32 10.95
N ILE A 214 18.11 -2.18 11.65
CA ILE A 214 19.20 -1.51 12.36
C ILE A 214 19.83 -2.42 13.41
N ALA A 215 19.03 -3.15 14.19
CA ALA A 215 19.54 -4.10 15.18
C ALA A 215 20.41 -5.20 14.54
N THR A 216 19.96 -5.73 13.40
CA THR A 216 20.70 -6.74 12.62
C THR A 216 22.03 -6.20 12.09
N ILE A 217 22.01 -4.98 11.54
CA ILE A 217 23.22 -4.29 11.07
C ILE A 217 24.21 -4.09 12.22
N ASN A 218 23.74 -3.66 13.39
CA ASN A 218 24.59 -3.47 14.57
C ASN A 218 25.22 -4.78 15.08
N GLN A 219 24.48 -5.89 15.04
CA GLN A 219 25.04 -7.22 15.34
C GLN A 219 26.15 -7.61 14.35
N ASN A 220 25.95 -7.34 13.06
CA ASN A 220 26.96 -7.62 12.03
C ASN A 220 28.20 -6.74 12.17
N ILE A 221 28.03 -5.44 12.47
CA ILE A 221 29.16 -4.53 12.78
C ILE A 221 29.97 -5.09 13.95
N THR A 222 29.31 -5.54 15.02
CA THR A 222 29.98 -6.13 16.19
C THR A 222 30.77 -7.39 15.81
N LYS A 223 30.22 -8.27 14.96
CA LYS A 223 30.93 -9.47 14.46
C LYS A 223 32.19 -9.07 13.67
N ILE A 224 32.05 -8.14 12.73
CA ILE A 224 33.16 -7.66 11.90
C ILE A 224 34.26 -7.02 12.77
N GLN A 225 33.90 -6.25 13.79
CA GLN A 225 34.86 -5.65 14.73
C GLN A 225 35.66 -6.72 15.47
N ARG A 226 35.02 -7.78 15.97
CA ARG A 226 35.72 -8.91 16.63
C ARG A 226 36.66 -9.65 15.67
N GLU A 227 36.22 -9.90 14.44
CA GLU A 227 37.07 -10.54 13.41
C GLU A 227 38.29 -9.68 13.08
N LYS A 228 38.09 -8.35 12.97
CA LYS A 228 39.18 -7.39 12.77
C LYS A 228 40.21 -7.46 13.90
N GLU A 229 39.77 -7.39 15.16
CA GLU A 229 40.65 -7.47 16.33
C GLU A 229 41.42 -8.81 16.37
N ASN A 230 40.74 -9.91 16.08
CA ASN A 230 41.39 -11.23 16.00
C ASN A 230 42.47 -11.28 14.90
N ASN A 231 42.21 -10.69 13.74
CA ASN A 231 43.18 -10.64 12.65
C ASN A 231 44.36 -9.70 12.95
N GLU A 232 44.11 -8.55 13.59
CA GLU A 232 45.15 -7.64 14.06
C GLU A 232 46.07 -8.32 15.09
N ASN A 233 45.51 -9.10 16.01
CA ASN A 233 46.28 -9.88 16.98
C ASN A 233 47.13 -10.98 16.31
N LYS A 234 46.57 -11.71 15.33
CA LYS A 234 47.33 -12.70 14.55
C LYS A 234 48.48 -12.07 13.79
N LEU A 235 48.22 -10.96 13.09
CA LEU A 235 49.25 -10.25 12.34
C LEU A 235 50.36 -9.73 13.25
N LYS A 236 50.02 -9.24 14.44
CA LYS A 236 50.99 -8.80 15.44
C LYS A 236 51.87 -9.96 15.90
N GLN A 237 51.29 -11.14 16.14
CA GLN A 237 52.04 -12.34 16.49
C GLN A 237 53.01 -12.74 15.37
N GLU A 238 52.55 -12.79 14.11
CA GLU A 238 53.39 -13.12 12.95
C GLU A 238 54.56 -12.13 12.79
N ILE A 239 54.31 -10.82 12.98
CA ILE A 239 55.36 -9.79 12.96
C ILE A 239 56.41 -10.06 14.04
N ASP A 240 55.99 -10.42 15.24
CA ASP A 240 56.91 -10.68 16.35
C ASP A 240 57.72 -11.98 16.13
N GLU A 241 57.12 -13.01 15.53
CA GLU A 241 57.82 -14.24 15.09
C GLU A 241 58.89 -13.92 14.03
N ILE A 242 58.54 -13.12 13.01
CA ILE A 242 59.50 -12.68 11.97
C ILE A 242 60.65 -11.87 12.57
N LYS A 243 60.37 -10.99 13.54
CA LYS A 243 61.43 -10.21 14.23
C LYS A 243 62.38 -11.11 15.01
N GLN A 244 61.85 -12.12 15.70
CA GLN A 244 62.69 -13.10 16.41
C GLN A 244 63.58 -13.88 15.44
N GLU A 245 63.02 -14.36 14.33
CA GLU A 245 63.78 -15.10 13.33
C GLU A 245 64.86 -14.24 12.67
N ASN A 246 64.54 -13.00 12.31
CA ASN A 246 65.54 -12.04 11.80
C ASN A 246 66.67 -11.80 12.81
N SER A 247 66.36 -11.77 14.10
CA SER A 247 67.37 -11.61 15.16
C SER A 247 68.31 -12.83 15.22
N ARG A 248 67.77 -14.05 15.06
CA ARG A 248 68.57 -15.29 15.00
C ARG A 248 69.46 -15.33 13.76
N LEU A 249 68.93 -14.97 12.59
CA LEU A 249 69.69 -14.91 11.34
C LEU A 249 70.82 -13.87 11.41
N LEU A 250 70.58 -12.71 12.02
CA LEU A 250 71.62 -11.71 12.27
C LEU A 250 72.73 -12.26 13.17
N GLU A 251 72.39 -13.00 14.22
CA GLU A 251 73.38 -13.64 15.09
C GLU A 251 74.16 -14.74 14.35
N ALA A 252 73.50 -15.58 13.56
CA ALA A 252 74.14 -16.59 12.73
C ALA A 252 75.12 -15.96 11.72
N ASN A 253 74.71 -14.88 11.06
CA ASN A 253 75.58 -14.14 10.14
C ASN A 253 76.83 -13.59 10.85
N ARG A 254 76.68 -13.03 12.06
CA ARG A 254 77.83 -12.58 12.86
C ARG A 254 78.80 -13.73 13.16
N ARG A 255 78.27 -14.91 13.50
CA ARG A 255 79.11 -16.11 13.76
C ARG A 255 79.87 -16.53 12.50
N LEU A 256 79.20 -16.60 11.35
CA LEU A 256 79.85 -16.92 10.07
C LEU A 256 80.92 -15.90 9.68
N GLU A 257 80.68 -14.61 9.92
CA GLU A 257 81.71 -13.57 9.72
C GLU A 257 82.93 -13.77 10.61
N THR A 258 82.72 -14.10 11.89
CA THR A 258 83.84 -14.40 12.80
C THR A 258 84.63 -15.63 12.37
N GLU A 259 83.96 -16.69 11.92
CA GLU A 259 84.57 -17.91 11.40
C GLU A 259 85.34 -17.65 10.10
N ARG A 260 84.75 -16.90 9.17
CA ARG A 260 85.42 -16.48 7.93
C ARG A 260 86.72 -15.72 8.21
N ASN A 261 86.68 -14.79 9.16
CA ASN A 261 87.86 -14.01 9.55
C ASN A 261 88.94 -14.90 10.19
N PHE A 262 88.54 -15.88 11.01
CA PHE A 262 89.46 -16.86 11.58
C PHE A 262 90.17 -17.69 10.48
N LEU A 263 89.39 -18.30 9.58
CA LEU A 263 89.94 -19.09 8.46
C LEU A 263 90.80 -18.25 7.51
N MET A 264 90.47 -16.97 7.33
CA MET A 264 91.26 -16.06 6.51
C MET A 264 92.63 -15.79 7.15
N ASN A 265 92.69 -15.62 8.46
CA ASN A 265 93.95 -15.48 9.20
C ASN A 265 94.79 -16.77 9.13
N GLU A 266 94.16 -17.93 9.36
CA GLU A 266 94.83 -19.24 9.25
C GLU A 266 95.41 -19.48 7.86
N ASN A 267 94.68 -19.15 6.79
CA ASN A 267 95.19 -19.21 5.42
C ASN A 267 96.37 -18.26 5.16
N GLN A 268 96.39 -17.08 5.79
CA GLN A 268 97.52 -16.16 5.68
C GLN A 268 98.77 -16.73 6.36
N GLU A 269 98.61 -17.36 7.53
CA GLU A 269 99.69 -18.05 8.25
C GLU A 269 100.27 -19.19 7.41
N LEU A 270 99.41 -20.09 6.89
CA LEU A 270 99.84 -21.18 6.01
C LEU A 270 100.57 -20.69 4.76
N ARG A 271 100.12 -19.58 4.15
CA ARG A 271 100.82 -18.97 3.00
C ARG A 271 102.20 -18.43 3.40
N ALA A 272 102.33 -17.85 4.59
CA ALA A 272 103.62 -17.39 5.09
C ALA A 272 104.59 -18.57 5.34
N GLU A 273 104.08 -19.70 5.84
CA GLU A 273 104.86 -20.95 5.98
C GLU A 273 105.33 -21.48 4.62
N ILE A 274 104.44 -21.57 3.63
CA ILE A 274 104.81 -22.04 2.28
C ILE A 274 105.88 -21.14 1.65
N ASN A 275 105.72 -19.81 1.76
CA ASN A 275 106.68 -18.86 1.21
C ASN A 275 108.05 -18.90 1.93
N SER A 276 108.08 -19.23 3.22
CA SER A 276 109.33 -19.42 3.95
C SER A 276 110.00 -20.77 3.68
N GLY A 277 109.24 -21.77 3.20
CA GLY A 277 109.74 -23.11 2.83
C GLY A 277 110.26 -23.29 1.40
N CYS A 278 110.06 -22.33 0.48
CA CYS A 278 110.43 -22.45 -0.94
C CYS A 278 111.57 -21.48 -1.37
N CYS A 279 112.73 -21.59 -0.72
CA CYS A 279 114.00 -21.13 -1.28
C CYS A 279 114.69 -22.29 -1.99
N ASN A 280 114.43 -22.45 -3.30
CA ASN A 280 115.33 -22.97 -4.35
C ASN A 280 114.55 -23.72 -5.46
N SER A 281 114.20 -23.01 -6.55
CA SER A 281 114.48 -23.43 -7.93
C SER A 281 113.75 -22.57 -8.98
N SER A 282 114.57 -21.78 -9.67
CA SER A 282 114.58 -21.42 -11.10
C SER A 282 113.37 -21.68 -12.01
N SER A 283 113.01 -20.59 -12.72
CA SER A 283 112.71 -20.49 -14.16
C SER A 283 111.51 -21.23 -14.76
N LYS A 284 110.55 -20.48 -15.33
CA LYS A 284 110.45 -20.17 -16.78
C LYS A 284 109.14 -19.46 -17.10
N GLN A 285 109.26 -18.45 -17.96
CA GLN A 285 108.16 -17.74 -18.62
C GLN A 285 107.27 -18.70 -19.41
N SER A 286 105.94 -18.53 -19.33
CA SER A 286 105.06 -18.79 -20.48
C SER A 286 103.83 -17.88 -20.46
N LYS A 287 103.55 -17.31 -21.63
CA LYS A 287 102.41 -16.46 -21.96
C LYS A 287 101.18 -17.35 -22.24
N GLN A 288 100.03 -17.00 -21.68
CA GLN A 288 98.65 -17.34 -22.12
C GLN A 288 97.73 -16.48 -21.23
N GLY A 289 97.00 -15.47 -21.72
CA GLY A 289 95.84 -15.53 -22.61
C GLY A 289 94.62 -15.07 -21.77
N PRO A 290 93.88 -13.99 -22.13
CA PRO A 290 92.87 -13.42 -21.25
C PRO A 290 91.58 -14.25 -21.27
N LEU A 291 91.27 -14.92 -20.16
CA LEU A 291 89.99 -15.60 -19.96
C LEU A 291 88.94 -14.59 -19.46
N SER A 292 88.18 -14.10 -20.43
CA SER A 292 86.90 -13.42 -20.27
C SER A 292 85.97 -14.25 -19.38
N TYR A 293 85.68 -13.76 -18.17
CA TYR A 293 84.54 -14.21 -17.39
C TYR A 293 83.31 -13.43 -17.86
N HIS A 294 82.38 -14.15 -18.48
CA HIS A 294 81.03 -13.66 -18.73
C HIS A 294 80.35 -13.32 -17.40
N LEU A 295 80.06 -12.03 -17.22
CA LEU A 295 78.98 -11.55 -16.37
C LEU A 295 77.67 -12.18 -16.87
N ILE A 296 77.16 -13.17 -16.15
CA ILE A 296 75.76 -13.56 -16.26
C ILE A 296 75.00 -12.49 -15.49
N GLU A 297 74.54 -11.47 -16.21
CA GLU A 297 73.47 -10.60 -15.77
C GLU A 297 72.21 -11.44 -15.63
N ASP A 298 71.89 -11.85 -14.41
CA ASP A 298 70.55 -12.35 -14.09
C ASP A 298 69.58 -11.17 -14.23
N GLN A 299 69.00 -11.05 -15.42
CA GLN A 299 67.79 -10.31 -15.69
C GLN A 299 66.62 -10.97 -14.96
N ASN A 300 66.56 -10.83 -13.64
CA ASN A 300 65.29 -11.00 -12.92
C ASN A 300 64.47 -9.72 -13.05
N SER A 301 63.90 -9.60 -14.25
CA SER A 301 62.60 -9.03 -14.56
C SER A 301 61.78 -8.66 -13.32
N CYS A 302 61.81 -7.37 -12.99
CA CYS A 302 60.83 -6.71 -12.15
C CYS A 302 59.47 -6.77 -12.85
N LYS A 303 58.73 -7.88 -12.67
CA LYS A 303 57.29 -7.91 -12.97
C LYS A 303 56.59 -7.11 -11.87
N THR A 304 56.46 -5.81 -12.12
CA THR A 304 55.38 -5.01 -11.56
C THR A 304 54.07 -5.68 -11.95
N GLN A 305 53.52 -6.49 -11.04
CA GLN A 305 52.11 -6.82 -11.08
C GLN A 305 51.36 -5.51 -10.87
N LYS A 306 50.91 -4.91 -11.99
CA LYS A 306 49.75 -4.03 -12.00
C LYS A 306 48.62 -4.78 -11.31
N SER A 307 48.41 -4.47 -10.04
CA SER A 307 47.14 -4.71 -9.36
C SER A 307 46.06 -4.07 -10.22
N LYS A 308 45.31 -4.91 -10.94
CA LYS A 308 44.03 -4.51 -11.51
C LYS A 308 43.20 -4.03 -10.33
N SER A 309 43.07 -2.72 -10.20
CA SER A 309 41.98 -2.10 -9.48
C SER A 309 40.69 -2.65 -10.08
N LYS A 310 40.10 -3.65 -9.41
CA LYS A 310 38.68 -3.97 -9.55
C LYS A 310 37.95 -2.70 -9.19
N LYS A 311 37.60 -1.89 -10.21
CA LYS A 311 36.50 -0.95 -10.13
C LYS A 311 35.33 -1.75 -9.58
N ARG A 312 34.96 -1.46 -8.32
CA ARG A 312 33.62 -1.75 -7.84
C ARG A 312 32.69 -1.03 -8.81
N ASN A 313 31.97 -1.81 -9.61
CA ASN A 313 30.74 -1.33 -10.22
C ASN A 313 29.82 -1.01 -9.04
N GLY A 314 29.77 0.27 -8.67
CA GLY A 314 28.63 0.83 -7.99
C GLY A 314 27.46 0.71 -8.95
N SER A 315 26.67 -0.34 -8.76
CA SER A 315 25.31 -0.40 -9.29
C SER A 315 24.55 0.73 -8.59
N TYR A 316 24.50 1.88 -9.24
CA TYR A 316 23.45 2.86 -9.02
C TYR A 316 22.14 2.16 -9.42
N THR A 317 21.42 1.65 -8.43
CA THR A 317 19.98 1.47 -8.58
C THR A 317 19.40 2.85 -8.81
N ALA A 318 18.88 3.05 -10.02
CA ALA A 318 18.11 4.21 -10.39
C ALA A 318 17.03 4.46 -9.34
N ILE A 319 17.01 5.69 -8.84
CA ILE A 319 15.87 6.29 -8.18
C ILE A 319 14.82 6.46 -9.27
N PRO A 320 13.60 5.91 -9.15
CA PRO A 320 12.52 6.25 -10.07
C PRO A 320 12.19 7.74 -9.90
N ASP A 321 12.19 8.44 -11.03
CA ASP A 321 11.77 9.82 -11.17
C ASP A 321 10.43 10.01 -10.46
N THR A 322 10.44 10.79 -9.39
CA THR A 322 9.22 11.37 -8.83
C THR A 322 8.68 12.35 -9.86
N GLU A 323 7.62 11.94 -10.53
CA GLU A 323 6.79 12.81 -11.35
C GLU A 323 6.36 14.02 -10.51
N ASN A 324 6.85 15.17 -10.95
CA ASN A 324 6.46 16.49 -10.50
C ASN A 324 5.14 16.83 -11.21
N PRO A 325 3.99 16.97 -10.50
CA PRO A 325 2.79 17.46 -11.14
C PRO A 325 2.98 18.93 -11.48
N GLN A 326 3.02 19.21 -12.78
CA GLN A 326 3.01 20.57 -13.31
C GLN A 326 1.77 21.30 -12.80
N ASN A 327 2.05 22.38 -12.06
CA ASN A 327 1.18 23.54 -11.91
C ASN A 327 0.73 24.01 -13.30
N ASN A 328 -0.51 23.69 -13.69
CA ASN A 328 -1.22 24.39 -14.77
C ASN A 328 -2.15 25.42 -14.12
N ASN A 329 -1.58 26.58 -13.82
CA ASN A 329 -2.34 27.83 -13.78
C ASN A 329 -2.28 28.41 -15.19
N GLU A 330 -3.25 28.07 -16.03
CA GLU A 330 -3.59 28.87 -17.20
C GLU A 330 -4.89 29.61 -16.90
N GLU A 331 -4.71 30.89 -16.57
CA GLU A 331 -5.70 31.93 -16.77
C GLU A 331 -5.95 32.04 -18.28
N ASP A 332 -7.12 31.62 -18.76
CA ASP A 332 -7.67 32.10 -20.02
C ASP A 332 -9.10 32.55 -19.80
N GLY A 333 -9.26 33.87 -19.76
CA GLY A 333 -10.55 34.53 -19.82
C GLY A 333 -11.17 34.33 -21.19
N CYS A 334 -12.37 33.78 -21.22
CA CYS A 334 -13.26 33.91 -22.38
C CYS A 334 -14.48 34.72 -21.99
N SER A 335 -14.37 36.03 -22.20
CA SER A 335 -15.50 36.90 -22.44
C SER A 335 -16.13 36.52 -23.78
N CYS A 336 -17.39 36.07 -23.77
CA CYS A 336 -18.44 36.35 -24.77
C CYS A 336 -19.53 35.27 -24.70
N CYS A 337 -20.65 35.58 -24.04
CA CYS A 337 -22.00 35.21 -24.46
C CYS A 337 -23.02 35.99 -23.61
N ARG A 338 -23.22 37.26 -23.98
CA ARG A 338 -24.52 37.92 -23.85
C ARG A 338 -25.28 37.60 -25.13
N ILE A 339 -26.38 36.86 -25.07
CA ILE A 339 -27.54 37.06 -25.95
C ILE A 339 -28.80 36.73 -25.12
N ASN A 340 -29.61 37.76 -24.92
CA ASN A 340 -31.04 37.86 -24.59
C ASN A 340 -31.67 36.93 -23.56
#